data_AF-R6MXJ5-F1
#
_entry.id   AF-R6MXJ5-F1
#
_cell.length_a   1.000
_cell.length_b   1.000
_cell.length_c   1.000
_cell.angle_alpha   90.00
_cell.angle_beta   90.00
_cell.angle_gamma   90.00
#
_symmetry.space_group_name_H-M   'P 1'
#
loop_
_entity.id
_entity.type
_entity.pdbx_description
1 polymer ?
#
loop_
_entity_poly.entity_id
_entity_poly.type
_entity_poly.pdbx_seq_one_letter_code
_entity_poly.pdbx_strand_id
1 'polypeptide(L)' 'MGLFKKKFVAKSYDNENMRPVIKASIYNGEQVAGFKNMNTGKIEEVMLIKTPEDLASFKNMYGINEEITKEY' A
#
# COMPACT_ATOMS: atom_id res chain seq x y z
N MET A 1 -19.27 -24.39 -12.36
CA MET A 1 -18.03 -23.60 -12.45
C MET A 1 -17.79 -22.99 -11.08
N GLY A 2 -16.85 -23.56 -10.32
CA GLY A 2 -16.64 -23.19 -8.91
C GLY A 2 -16.10 -21.76 -8.79
N LEU A 3 -16.77 -20.93 -7.99
CA LEU A 3 -16.25 -19.62 -7.62
C LEU A 3 -14.93 -19.81 -6.87
N PHE A 4 -13.83 -19.47 -7.52
CA PHE A 4 -12.55 -19.30 -6.86
C PHE A 4 -12.69 -18.17 -5.83
N LYS A 5 -12.98 -18.52 -4.57
CA LYS A 5 -12.75 -17.62 -3.44
C LYS A 5 -11.25 -17.31 -3.48
N LYS A 6 -10.87 -16.12 -4.00
CA LYS A 6 -9.52 -15.59 -3.85
C LYS A 6 -9.24 -15.65 -2.35
N LYS A 7 -8.41 -16.62 -1.93
CA LYS A 7 -7.86 -16.64 -0.58
C LYS A 7 -7.25 -15.26 -0.39
N PHE A 8 -7.80 -14.51 0.55
CA PHE A 8 -7.25 -13.24 0.97
C PHE A 8 -5.95 -13.58 1.69
N VAL A 9 -4.89 -13.82 0.91
CA VAL A 9 -3.55 -14.02 1.46
C VAL A 9 -3.16 -12.64 1.94
N ALA A 10 -3.30 -12.42 3.25
CA ALA A 10 -2.72 -11.25 3.89
C ALA A 10 -1.24 -11.24 3.49
N LYS A 11 -0.87 -10.30 2.61
CA LYS A 11 0.53 -10.16 2.24
C LYS A 11 1.21 -9.60 3.47
N SER A 12 2.30 -10.24 3.91
CA SER A 12 3.12 -9.69 4.98
C SER A 12 4.07 -8.65 4.39
N TYR A 13 4.30 -7.58 5.13
CA TYR A 13 5.41 -6.65 4.91
C TYR A 13 6.30 -6.66 6.15
N ASP A 14 7.52 -6.16 6.02
CA ASP A 14 8.46 -6.04 7.14
C ASP A 14 8.10 -4.79 7.96
N ASN A 15 7.26 -4.96 8.99
CA ASN A 15 6.78 -3.85 9.82
C ASN A 15 7.83 -3.27 10.77
N GLU A 16 8.96 -3.96 10.96
CA GLU A 16 10.09 -3.45 11.76
C GLU A 16 10.91 -2.41 10.99
N ASN A 17 11.17 -2.66 9.71
CA ASN A 17 12.02 -1.80 8.88
C ASN A 17 11.24 -0.97 7.86
N MET A 18 9.98 -1.29 7.62
CA MET A 18 9.15 -0.60 6.63
C MET A 18 7.88 -0.04 7.23
N ARG A 19 7.52 1.18 6.79
CA ARG A 19 6.22 1.80 7.08
C ARG A 19 5.38 1.90 5.81
N PRO A 20 4.06 1.73 5.89
CA PRO A 20 3.19 2.00 4.75
C PRO A 20 3.21 3.49 4.40
N VAL A 21 3.24 3.83 3.11
CA VAL A 21 3.21 5.21 2.61
C VAL A 21 2.37 5.32 1.34
N ILE A 22 1.79 6.50 1.11
CA ILE A 22 1.20 6.88 -0.18
C ILE A 22 2.14 7.87 -0.84
N LYS A 23 2.79 7.48 -1.94
CA LYS A 23 3.57 8.39 -2.77
C LYS A 23 2.65 9.05 -3.78
N ALA A 24 2.54 10.37 -3.73
CA ALA A 24 1.68 11.13 -4.61
C ALA A 24 2.52 11.99 -5.55
N SER A 25 2.46 11.70 -6.84
CA SER A 25 3.25 12.45 -7.81
C SER A 25 2.67 13.84 -8.05
N ILE A 26 3.49 14.87 -7.83
CA ILE A 26 3.09 16.28 -7.98
C ILE A 26 2.75 16.70 -9.41
N TYR A 27 3.24 15.97 -10.42
CA TYR A 27 3.11 16.34 -11.83
C TYR A 27 1.81 15.82 -12.48
N ASN A 28 1.36 14.65 -12.04
CA ASN A 28 0.32 13.84 -12.68
C ASN A 28 -0.81 13.47 -11.71
N GLY A 29 -0.65 13.75 -10.42
CA GLY A 29 -1.65 13.45 -9.39
C GLY A 29 -1.80 11.95 -9.09
N GLU A 30 -0.97 11.10 -9.68
CA GLU A 30 -0.97 9.66 -9.45
C GLU A 30 -0.57 9.37 -8.01
N GLN A 31 -1.37 8.56 -7.32
CA GLN A 31 -1.09 8.11 -5.96
C GLN A 31 -0.72 6.63 -6.00
N VAL A 32 0.38 6.26 -5.37
CA VAL A 32 0.88 4.89 -5.32
C VAL A 32 1.06 4.50 -3.86
N ALA A 33 0.33 3.49 -3.42
CA ALA A 33 0.54 2.86 -2.13
C ALA A 33 1.76 1.95 -2.19
N GLY A 34 2.57 2.02 -1.14
CA GLY A 34 3.82 1.31 -1.05
C GLY A 34 4.34 1.24 0.36
N PHE A 35 5.57 0.78 0.49
CA PHE A 35 6.28 0.67 1.75
C PHE A 35 7.58 1.44 1.68
N LYS A 36 7.79 2.35 2.64
CA LYS A 36 9.06 3.07 2.77
C LYS A 36 9.94 2.33 3.75
N ASN A 37 11.12 1.94 3.29
CA ASN A 37 12.16 1.41 4.15
C ASN A 37 12.74 2.56 4.99
N MET A 38 12.67 2.44 6.30
CA MET A 38 13.11 3.44 7.26
C MET A 38 14.64 3.58 7.33
N ASN A 39 15.37 2.52 6.98
CA ASN A 39 16.83 2.51 6.97
C ASN A 39 17.41 3.16 5.70
N THR A 40 16.82 2.87 4.54
CA THR A 40 17.36 3.33 3.24
C THR A 40 16.59 4.51 2.63
N GLY A 41 15.39 4.80 3.13
CA GLY A 41 14.48 5.80 2.58
C GLY A 41 13.80 5.38 1.27
N LYS A 42 14.11 4.19 0.73
CA LYS A 42 13.55 3.69 -0.52
C LYS A 42 12.07 3.35 -0.35
N ILE A 43 11.24 3.78 -1.31
CA ILE A 43 9.82 3.46 -1.37
C ILE A 43 9.61 2.35 -2.40
N GLU A 44 9.09 1.22 -1.95
CA GLU A 44 8.64 0.13 -2.80
C GLU A 44 7.19 0.37 -3.19
N GLU A 45 6.97 0.61 -4.48
CA GLU A 45 5.66 0.87 -5.07
C GLU A 45 4.90 -0.46 -5.27
N VAL A 46 3.72 -0.58 -4.67
CA VAL A 46 2.97 -1.85 -4.63
C VAL A 46 1.67 -1.77 -5.42
N MET A 47 0.92 -0.67 -5.27
CA MET A 47 -0.42 -0.54 -5.82
C MET A 47 -0.72 0.89 -6.22
N LEU A 48 -1.20 1.10 -7.44
CA LEU A 48 -1.73 2.38 -7.88
C LEU A 48 -3.09 2.62 -7.24
N ILE A 49 -3.27 3.77 -6.59
CA ILE A 49 -4.48 4.19 -5.92
C ILE A 49 -5.19 5.22 -6.79
N LYS A 50 -6.36 4.84 -7.32
CA LYS A 50 -7.22 5.73 -8.11
C LYS A 50 -8.47 6.15 -7.33
N THR A 51 -8.91 5.27 -6.44
CA THR A 51 -10.12 5.43 -5.63
C THR A 51 -9.82 5.18 -4.15
N PRO A 52 -10.66 5.69 -3.23
CA PRO A 52 -10.55 5.34 -1.82
C PRO A 52 -10.73 3.84 -1.55
N GLU A 53 -11.42 3.11 -2.43
CA GLU A 53 -11.59 1.66 -2.33
C GLU A 53 -10.29 0.89 -2.59
N ASP A 54 -9.42 1.40 -3.48
CA ASP A 54 -8.08 0.85 -3.70
C ASP A 54 -7.24 0.97 -2.43
N LEU A 55 -7.34 2.11 -1.73
CA LEU A 55 -6.63 2.34 -0.47
C LEU A 55 -7.13 1.40 0.63
N ALA A 56 -8.46 1.25 0.75
CA ALA A 56 -9.06 0.31 1.69
C ALA A 56 -8.64 -1.14 1.38
N SER A 57 -8.56 -1.48 0.10
CA SER A 57 -8.09 -2.80 -0.36
C SER A 57 -6.62 -3.04 -0.01
N PHE A 58 -5.75 -2.04 -0.20
CA PHE A 58 -4.35 -2.09 0.22
C PHE A 58 -4.24 -2.30 1.73
N LYS A 59 -4.94 -1.49 2.53
CA LYS A 59 -4.96 -1.63 3.99
C LYS A 59 -5.42 -3.01 4.42
N ASN A 60 -6.52 -3.51 3.86
CA ASN A 60 -7.03 -4.82 4.20
C ASN A 60 -6.04 -5.92 3.80
N MET A 61 -5.44 -5.85 2.60
CA MET A 61 -4.48 -6.82 2.07
C MET A 61 -3.26 -7.01 2.96
N TYR A 62 -2.83 -5.96 3.65
CA TYR A 62 -1.65 -5.98 4.52
C TYR A 62 -1.99 -5.91 6.02
N GLY A 63 -3.27 -5.93 6.39
CA GLY A 63 -3.70 -5.81 7.79
C GLY A 63 -3.32 -4.46 8.42
N ILE A 64 -3.26 -3.39 7.63
CA ILE A 64 -2.88 -2.05 8.09
C ILE A 64 -4.13 -1.37 8.67
N ASN A 65 -4.21 -1.31 9.99
CA ASN A 65 -5.27 -0.59 10.70
C ASN A 65 -4.95 0.89 10.93
N GLU A 66 -3.70 1.29 10.74
CA GLU A 66 -3.22 2.66 10.94
C GLU A 66 -3.49 3.59 9.75
N GLU A 67 -3.31 4.88 10.00
CA GLU A 67 -3.36 5.90 8.95
C GLU A 67 -2.05 5.90 8.17
N ILE A 68 -2.16 5.88 6.83
CA ILE A 68 -1.00 5.83 5.95
C ILE A 68 -0.62 7.25 5.58
N THR A 69 0.61 7.65 5.91
CA THR A 69 1.12 8.98 5.59
C THR A 69 1.29 9.15 4.09
N LYS A 70 0.82 10.29 3.58
CA LYS A 70 1.00 10.70 2.19
C LYS A 70 2.27 11.55 2.05
N GLU A 71 3.19 11.12 1.20
CA GLU A 71 4.41 11.82 0.80
C GLU A 71 4.25 12.32 -0.65
N TYR A 72 4.75 13.52 -0.95
CA TYR A 72 4.64 14.20 -2.25
C TYR A 72 6.01 14.34 -2.90
#